data_AF-A0A1A9Z2J0-F1
#
_entry.id   AF-A0A1A9Z2J0-F1
#
_cell.length_a   1.000
_cell.length_b   1.000
_cell.length_c   1.000
_cell.angle_alpha   90.00
_cell.angle_beta   90.00
_cell.angle_gamma   90.00
#
_symmetry.space_group_name_H-M   'P 1'
#
loop_
_entity.id
_entity.type
_entity.pdbx_description
1 polymer ?
#
loop_
_entity_poly.entity_id
_entity_poly.type
_entity_poly.pdbx_seq_one_letter_code
_entity_poly.pdbx_strand_id
1 'polypeptide(L)'
;MKIIHLRLNGLLFSQIIRRLLAYKTSKLPKHPKIRYGRGRKANHSATGAQAGEYGQSFHAYRYIDTLTQWLDCFTDPELAESIYRQAFPLVDITAMPDDEILSHRRVALLELVQKHIRTRDMLELSADMARPLNLWAIPKEQFRSLMYYIAERGNTSDEAQFLQHIATKATDYREDIMTIAEPLEAKGIQKGIQQGRQESARSIALQMLARGMERDVVKVCTGLSDYELDDLTR
;
A
#
# COMPACT_ATOMS: atom_id res chain seq x y z
N MET A 1 18.02 32.53 9.27
CA MET A 1 17.40 32.00 10.50
C MET A 1 17.05 30.54 10.24
N LYS A 2 17.95 29.63 10.60
CA LYS A 2 17.78 28.18 10.50
C LYS A 2 16.93 27.70 11.69
N ILE A 3 16.36 26.51 11.53
CA ILE A 3 15.71 25.65 12.54
C ILE A 3 14.17 25.73 12.49
N ILE A 4 13.57 25.03 11.53
CA ILE A 4 12.29 24.37 11.78
C ILE A 4 12.64 22.93 12.17
N HIS A 5 12.69 22.70 13.47
CA HIS A 5 12.76 21.37 14.06
C HIS A 5 11.36 20.75 13.94
N LEU A 6 10.94 20.40 12.72
CA LEU A 6 9.80 19.52 12.55
C LEU A 6 10.25 18.15 13.04
N ARG A 7 9.93 17.88 14.31
CA ARG A 7 9.95 16.56 14.91
C ARG A 7 8.79 15.78 14.29
N LEU A 8 8.86 15.54 12.98
CA LEU A 8 8.08 14.53 12.29
C LEU A 8 8.59 13.19 12.81
N ASN A 9 8.09 12.81 13.99
CA ASN A 9 8.21 11.46 14.48
C ASN A 9 7.63 10.58 13.39
N GLY A 10 8.44 9.80 12.69
CA GLY A 10 7.94 8.97 11.60
C GLY A 10 7.00 7.83 12.03
N LEU A 11 6.50 7.86 13.26
CA LEU A 11 5.19 7.33 13.62
C LEU A 11 4.06 7.88 12.74
N LEU A 12 4.03 9.19 12.42
CA LEU A 12 3.02 9.75 11.50
C LEU A 12 3.15 9.17 10.10
N PHE A 13 4.37 9.03 9.59
CA PHE A 13 4.62 8.46 8.27
C PHE A 13 4.21 6.98 8.20
N SER A 14 4.61 6.19 9.20
CA SER A 14 4.20 4.79 9.30
C SER A 14 2.68 4.65 9.46
N GLN A 15 2.01 5.51 10.22
CA GLN A 15 0.56 5.45 10.42
C GLN A 15 -0.25 5.91 9.19
N ILE A 16 0.20 6.97 8.49
CA ILE A 16 -0.44 7.43 7.26
C ILE A 16 -0.31 6.38 6.15
N ILE A 17 0.87 5.77 5.99
CA ILE A 17 1.07 4.70 4.99
C ILE A 17 0.36 3.41 5.39
N ARG A 18 0.42 2.99 6.67
CA ARG A 18 -0.35 1.83 7.15
C ARG A 18 -1.85 2.03 6.93
N ARG A 19 -2.39 3.25 7.10
CA ARG A 19 -3.81 3.55 6.82
C ARG A 19 -4.13 3.61 5.32
N LEU A 20 -3.25 4.15 4.48
CA LEU A 20 -3.40 4.11 3.02
C LEU A 20 -3.39 2.68 2.47
N LEU A 21 -2.54 1.79 3.04
CA LEU A 21 -2.49 0.37 2.69
C LEU A 21 -3.68 -0.42 3.26
N ALA A 22 -4.15 -0.10 4.48
CA ALA A 22 -5.31 -0.76 5.12
C ALA A 22 -6.66 -0.39 4.47
N TYR A 23 -6.80 0.83 3.92
CA TYR A 23 -8.00 1.24 3.19
C TYR A 23 -8.24 0.42 1.91
N LYS A 24 -7.19 -0.18 1.33
CA LYS A 24 -7.28 -0.99 0.10
C LYS A 24 -7.58 -2.47 0.37
N THR A 25 -7.15 -3.00 1.51
CA THR A 25 -7.41 -4.41 1.90
C THR A 25 -8.84 -4.64 2.41
N SER A 26 -9.54 -3.58 2.85
CA SER A 26 -10.94 -3.65 3.28
C SER A 26 -11.96 -3.73 2.12
N LYS A 27 -11.55 -3.45 0.88
CA LYS A 27 -12.41 -3.49 -0.33
C LYS A 27 -12.28 -4.76 -1.19
N LEU A 28 -11.48 -5.74 -0.77
CA LEU A 28 -11.44 -7.05 -1.45
C LEU A 28 -12.53 -7.98 -0.87
N PRO A 29 -13.42 -8.55 -1.70
CA PRO A 29 -14.40 -9.51 -1.21
C PRO A 29 -13.67 -10.73 -0.65
N LYS A 30 -13.86 -10.99 0.66
CA LYS A 30 -13.31 -12.17 1.33
C LYS A 30 -14.13 -13.38 0.91
N HIS A 31 -13.65 -14.14 -0.08
CA HIS A 31 -14.23 -15.46 -0.34
C HIS A 31 -13.97 -16.41 0.86
N PRO A 32 -14.98 -17.19 1.29
CA PRO A 32 -14.83 -18.10 2.42
C PRO A 32 -13.85 -19.23 2.07
N LYS A 33 -12.85 -19.45 2.93
CA LYS A 33 -11.93 -20.58 2.82
C LYS A 33 -12.69 -21.90 3.06
N ILE A 34 -12.88 -22.68 2.00
CA ILE A 34 -13.31 -24.09 2.10
C ILE A 34 -12.12 -24.90 2.62
N ARG A 35 -12.26 -25.51 3.80
CA ARG A 35 -11.26 -26.39 4.41
C ARG A 35 -11.52 -27.83 3.92
N TYR A 36 -10.54 -28.44 3.25
CA TYR A 36 -10.56 -29.85 2.89
C TYR A 36 -10.55 -30.73 4.15
N GLY A 37 -11.56 -31.61 4.29
CA GLY A 37 -11.66 -32.59 5.35
C GLY A 37 -10.87 -33.87 5.03
N ARG A 38 -10.09 -34.36 6.01
CA ARG A 38 -9.72 -35.78 6.14
C ARG A 38 -10.45 -36.33 7.37
N GLY A 39 -11.28 -37.35 7.16
CA GLY A 39 -12.19 -37.87 8.18
C GLY A 39 -11.60 -38.92 9.12
N ARG A 40 -12.35 -39.20 10.19
CA ARG A 40 -12.77 -40.55 10.62
C ARG A 40 -13.85 -40.44 11.71
N LYS A 41 -14.75 -41.43 11.69
CA LYS A 41 -16.05 -41.55 12.37
C LYS A 41 -15.95 -41.80 13.88
N ALA A 42 -16.94 -41.35 14.66
CA ALA A 42 -17.76 -42.17 15.56
C ALA A 42 -18.81 -41.34 16.36
N ASN A 43 -20.08 -41.49 15.98
CA ASN A 43 -21.22 -41.95 16.78
C ASN A 43 -21.72 -41.27 18.09
N HIS A 44 -23.06 -41.05 18.09
CA HIS A 44 -24.06 -40.95 19.18
C HIS A 44 -24.47 -39.57 19.77
N SER A 45 -25.64 -39.10 19.28
CA SER A 45 -26.84 -38.66 20.02
C SER A 45 -26.71 -37.89 21.34
N ALA A 46 -27.20 -36.63 21.37
CA ALA A 46 -28.37 -36.19 22.14
C ALA A 46 -28.40 -34.65 22.29
N THR A 47 -29.53 -34.06 21.90
CA THR A 47 -30.35 -33.08 22.64
C THR A 47 -29.67 -32.00 23.50
N GLY A 48 -30.01 -30.73 23.24
CA GLY A 48 -29.87 -29.67 24.25
C GLY A 48 -29.65 -28.28 23.67
N ALA A 49 -30.73 -27.58 23.36
CA ALA A 49 -30.70 -26.14 23.22
C ALA A 49 -30.36 -25.51 24.58
N GLN A 50 -29.32 -24.68 24.64
CA GLN A 50 -29.23 -23.60 25.62
C GLN A 50 -28.33 -22.49 25.10
N ALA A 51 -28.90 -21.29 25.11
CA ALA A 51 -28.29 -20.04 24.75
C ALA A 51 -27.31 -19.57 25.84
N GLY A 52 -26.34 -18.77 25.40
CA GLY A 52 -25.73 -17.74 26.23
C GLY A 52 -24.44 -18.12 26.92
N GLU A 53 -23.32 -17.96 26.21
CA GLU A 53 -22.05 -17.46 26.76
C GLU A 53 -21.08 -17.17 25.61
N TYR A 54 -21.36 -16.10 24.85
CA TYR A 54 -20.35 -15.43 24.01
C TYR A 54 -19.98 -14.10 24.67
N GLY A 55 -19.52 -14.18 25.92
CA GLY A 55 -18.74 -13.13 26.53
C GLY A 55 -17.28 -13.32 26.13
N GLN A 56 -16.60 -12.23 25.75
CA GLN A 56 -15.15 -12.13 25.55
C GLN A 56 -14.59 -12.54 24.17
N SER A 57 -14.96 -11.83 23.10
CA SER A 57 -14.00 -11.48 22.03
C SER A 57 -14.52 -10.36 21.11
N PHE A 58 -14.95 -9.23 21.68
CA PHE A 58 -15.42 -8.07 20.92
C PHE A 58 -14.77 -6.75 21.37
N HIS A 59 -13.45 -6.77 21.62
CA HIS A 59 -12.70 -5.55 21.97
C HIS A 59 -11.73 -5.04 20.90
N ALA A 60 -11.54 -5.74 19.77
CA ALA A 60 -10.56 -5.33 18.76
C ALA A 60 -11.08 -4.33 17.70
N TYR A 61 -12.40 -4.11 17.61
CA TYR A 61 -12.99 -3.25 16.57
C TYR A 61 -13.54 -1.91 17.09
N ARG A 62 -13.30 -1.58 18.37
CA ARG A 62 -13.77 -0.33 18.99
C ARG A 62 -12.84 0.88 18.77
N TYR A 63 -11.99 0.85 17.74
CA TYR A 63 -10.97 1.89 17.50
C TYR A 63 -11.21 2.73 16.23
N ILE A 64 -12.34 2.54 15.54
CA ILE A 64 -12.57 3.21 14.24
C ILE A 64 -13.48 4.43 14.36
N ASP A 65 -14.31 4.54 15.40
CA ASP A 65 -15.34 5.61 15.50
C ASP A 65 -14.99 6.79 16.42
N THR A 66 -13.81 6.84 17.04
CA THR A 66 -13.41 7.98 17.91
C THR A 66 -12.33 8.89 17.33
N LEU A 67 -11.77 8.60 16.16
CA LEU A 67 -10.73 9.44 15.54
C LEU A 67 -11.33 10.55 14.68
N THR A 68 -12.19 11.38 15.27
CA THR A 68 -12.67 12.62 14.65
C THR A 68 -11.62 13.74 14.68
N GLN A 69 -10.59 13.63 15.55
CA GLN A 69 -9.49 14.58 15.67
C GLN A 69 -8.14 13.90 15.38
N TRP A 70 -7.51 14.26 14.25
CA TRP A 70 -6.27 13.63 13.79
C TRP A 70 -5.06 13.86 14.74
N LEU A 71 -5.13 14.88 15.61
CA LEU A 71 -4.11 15.19 16.62
C LEU A 71 -3.94 14.08 17.67
N ASP A 72 -4.95 13.23 17.85
CA ASP A 72 -4.89 12.07 18.75
C ASP A 72 -3.90 11.00 18.25
N CYS A 73 -3.44 11.12 16.99
CA CYS A 73 -2.44 10.20 16.42
C CYS A 73 -1.01 10.51 16.90
N PHE A 74 -0.80 11.61 17.63
CA PHE A 74 0.51 12.00 18.16
C PHE A 74 0.75 11.39 19.53
N THR A 75 2.02 11.08 19.82
CA THR A 75 2.44 10.64 21.16
C THR A 75 2.12 11.66 22.25
N ASP A 76 2.05 12.94 21.86
CA ASP A 76 1.67 14.07 22.71
C ASP A 76 0.65 14.95 21.94
N PRO A 77 -0.66 14.69 22.12
CA PRO A 77 -1.71 15.42 21.43
C PRO A 77 -1.78 16.90 21.82
N GLU A 78 -1.48 17.26 23.08
CA GLU A 78 -1.50 18.64 23.56
C GLU A 78 -0.38 19.47 22.90
N LEU A 79 0.83 18.90 22.80
CA LEU A 79 1.92 19.52 22.06
C LEU A 79 1.56 19.64 20.57
N ALA A 80 0.99 18.60 19.97
CA ALA A 80 0.57 18.64 18.57
C ALA A 80 -0.48 19.75 18.33
N GLU A 81 -1.46 19.89 19.22
CA GLU A 81 -2.46 20.95 19.16
C GLU A 81 -1.82 22.34 19.26
N SER A 82 -0.89 22.52 20.19
CA SER A 82 -0.18 23.80 20.38
C SER A 82 0.62 24.25 19.16
N ILE A 83 1.12 23.30 18.35
CA ILE A 83 1.93 23.56 17.16
C ILE A 83 1.04 23.69 15.91
N TYR A 84 0.13 22.75 15.68
CA TYR A 84 -0.61 22.65 14.42
C TYR A 84 -1.86 23.52 14.35
N ARG A 85 -2.33 24.10 15.47
CA ARG A 85 -3.40 25.12 15.44
C ARG A 85 -2.92 26.53 15.13
N GLN A 86 -1.61 26.76 15.10
CA GLN A 86 -1.05 28.05 14.74
C GLN A 86 -1.00 28.22 13.22
N ALA A 87 -0.89 29.46 12.75
CA ALA A 87 -0.57 29.72 11.35
C ALA A 87 0.81 29.12 11.03
N PHE A 88 0.83 28.12 10.15
CA PHE A 88 2.08 27.50 9.71
C PHE A 88 2.43 27.98 8.30
N PRO A 89 3.72 28.20 8.01
CA PRO A 89 4.15 28.50 6.65
C PRO A 89 3.91 27.26 5.78
N LEU A 90 3.15 27.44 4.70
CA LEU A 90 3.03 26.42 3.65
C LEU A 90 4.29 26.46 2.81
N VAL A 91 4.96 25.31 2.71
CA VAL A 91 6.16 25.14 1.88
C VAL A 91 5.75 24.41 0.62
N ASP A 92 6.00 25.03 -0.52
CA ASP A 92 5.88 24.36 -1.82
C ASP A 92 7.14 23.55 -2.11
N ILE A 93 7.06 22.25 -1.83
CA ILE A 93 8.15 21.30 -2.08
C ILE A 93 8.45 21.18 -3.59
N THR A 94 7.47 21.44 -4.47
CA THR A 94 7.64 21.24 -5.92
C THR A 94 8.55 22.29 -6.55
N ALA A 95 8.52 23.53 -6.03
CA ALA A 95 9.36 24.64 -6.46
C ALA A 95 10.74 24.67 -5.78
N MET A 96 10.92 23.96 -4.66
CA MET A 96 12.15 23.96 -3.88
C MET A 96 13.28 23.15 -4.55
N PRO A 97 14.52 23.65 -4.68
CA PRO A 97 15.65 22.89 -5.23
C PRO A 97 15.98 21.63 -4.41
N ASP A 98 16.43 20.57 -5.08
CA ASP A 98 16.74 19.29 -4.41
C ASP A 98 17.87 19.44 -3.38
N ASP A 99 18.89 20.26 -3.65
CA ASP A 99 19.98 20.54 -2.70
C ASP A 99 19.48 21.24 -1.43
N GLU A 100 18.43 22.06 -1.53
CA GLU A 100 17.79 22.69 -0.38
C GLU A 100 17.02 21.64 0.43
N ILE A 101 16.24 20.78 -0.23
CA ILE A 101 15.52 19.66 0.40
C ILE A 101 16.49 18.75 1.16
N LEU A 102 17.65 18.43 0.56
CA LEU A 102 18.66 17.57 1.19
C LEU A 102 19.22 18.16 2.51
N SER A 103 19.01 19.45 2.78
CA SER A 103 19.38 20.08 4.05
C SER A 103 18.39 19.83 5.19
N HIS A 104 17.19 19.30 4.90
CA HIS A 104 16.09 19.09 5.86
C HIS A 104 16.22 17.81 6.72
N ARG A 105 17.42 17.25 6.80
CA ARG A 105 17.78 16.11 7.68
C ARG A 105 16.89 14.88 7.46
N ARG A 106 16.13 14.46 8.49
CA ARG A 106 15.29 13.26 8.49
C ARG A 106 14.07 13.37 7.58
N VAL A 107 13.61 14.60 7.29
CA VAL A 107 12.41 14.83 6.47
C VAL A 107 12.76 14.88 4.98
N ALA A 108 14.02 15.22 4.66
CA ALA A 108 14.54 15.38 3.32
C ALA A 108 14.20 14.21 2.40
N LEU A 109 14.36 12.97 2.88
CA LEU A 109 14.07 11.78 2.08
C LEU A 109 12.60 11.73 1.65
N LEU A 110 11.68 12.05 2.56
CA LEU A 110 10.25 12.02 2.27
C LEU A 110 9.85 13.18 1.34
N GLU A 111 10.41 14.36 1.53
CA GLU A 111 10.17 15.53 0.67
C GLU A 111 10.68 15.27 -0.74
N LEU A 112 11.90 14.73 -0.86
CA LEU A 112 12.51 14.38 -2.14
C LEU A 112 11.67 13.33 -2.88
N VAL A 113 11.23 12.28 -2.18
CA VAL A 113 10.34 11.28 -2.77
C VAL A 113 9.01 11.92 -3.18
N GLN A 114 8.34 12.68 -2.31
CA GLN A 114 7.05 13.29 -2.62
C GLN A 114 7.11 14.27 -3.79
N LYS A 115 8.19 15.05 -3.90
CA LYS A 115 8.42 15.97 -5.02
C LYS A 115 8.42 15.22 -6.36
N HIS A 116 9.09 14.07 -6.38
CA HIS A 116 9.47 13.38 -7.61
C HIS A 116 8.62 12.15 -7.93
N ILE A 117 7.81 11.65 -6.99
CA ILE A 117 7.08 10.38 -7.09
C ILE A 117 6.26 10.23 -8.37
N ARG A 118 5.76 11.33 -8.94
CA ARG A 118 4.95 11.34 -10.19
C ARG A 118 5.66 11.90 -11.42
N THR A 119 6.81 12.55 -11.23
CA THR A 119 7.44 13.41 -12.26
C THR A 119 8.78 12.87 -12.74
N ARG A 120 9.43 12.02 -11.94
CA ARG A 120 10.75 11.43 -12.25
C ARG A 120 10.72 9.93 -12.08
N ASP A 121 11.59 9.25 -12.80
CA ASP A 121 11.86 7.83 -12.56
C ASP A 121 12.53 7.63 -11.19
N MET A 122 11.99 6.71 -10.39
CA MET A 122 12.53 6.39 -9.06
C MET A 122 13.91 5.74 -9.14
N LEU A 123 14.22 5.01 -10.22
CA LEU A 123 15.56 4.49 -10.47
C LEU A 123 16.56 5.62 -10.64
N GLU A 124 16.24 6.68 -11.38
CA GLU A 124 17.11 7.84 -11.51
C GLU A 124 17.27 8.58 -10.17
N LEU A 125 16.19 8.70 -9.40
CA LEU A 125 16.19 9.39 -8.10
C LEU A 125 16.96 8.63 -7.00
N SER A 126 17.09 7.31 -7.14
CA SER A 126 17.66 6.44 -6.11
C SER A 126 19.10 6.81 -5.68
N ALA A 127 19.88 7.42 -6.57
CA ALA A 127 21.20 7.95 -6.22
C ALA A 127 21.12 9.08 -5.19
N ASP A 128 20.16 9.98 -5.36
CA ASP A 128 19.94 11.14 -4.50
C ASP A 128 19.34 10.72 -3.16
N MET A 129 18.54 9.64 -3.14
CA MET A 129 17.95 9.07 -1.92
C MET A 129 18.97 8.41 -0.99
N ALA A 130 20.06 7.84 -1.53
CA ALA A 130 21.06 7.15 -0.73
C ALA A 130 21.74 8.07 0.28
N ARG A 131 21.99 9.33 -0.10
CA ARG A 131 22.66 10.31 0.75
C ARG A 131 21.89 10.60 2.06
N PRO A 132 20.60 10.99 2.06
CA PRO A 132 19.86 11.20 3.29
C PRO A 132 19.61 9.89 4.06
N LEU A 133 19.49 8.74 3.39
CA LEU A 133 19.39 7.44 4.06
C LEU A 133 20.63 7.13 4.93
N ASN A 134 21.82 7.42 4.40
CA ASN A 134 23.08 7.17 5.10
C ASN A 134 23.40 8.23 6.16
N LEU A 135 22.99 9.48 5.96
CA LEU A 135 23.26 10.57 6.91
C LEU A 135 22.24 10.63 8.05
N TRP A 136 20.98 10.28 7.78
CA TRP A 136 19.86 10.47 8.69
C TRP A 136 19.01 9.21 8.77
N ALA A 137 19.63 8.13 9.26
CA ALA A 137 18.99 6.83 9.38
C ALA A 137 17.56 6.94 9.95
N ILE A 138 16.61 6.39 9.20
CA ILE A 138 15.22 6.27 9.59
C ILE A 138 14.95 4.88 10.16
N PRO A 139 14.00 4.74 11.10
CA PRO A 139 13.57 3.42 11.60
C PRO A 139 13.16 2.49 10.46
N LYS A 140 13.52 1.20 10.57
CA LYS A 140 13.25 0.17 9.55
C LYS A 140 11.78 0.10 9.12
N GLU A 141 10.85 0.26 10.05
CA GLU A 141 9.40 0.33 9.76
C GLU A 141 9.00 1.49 8.84
N GLN A 142 9.67 2.63 8.98
CA GLN A 142 9.43 3.80 8.13
C GLN A 142 10.07 3.58 6.77
N PHE A 143 11.29 3.04 6.73
CA PHE A 143 11.93 2.67 5.48
C PHE A 143 11.07 1.70 4.66
N ARG A 144 10.58 0.62 5.29
CA ARG A 144 9.66 -0.34 4.66
C ARG A 144 8.42 0.34 4.12
N SER A 145 7.81 1.21 4.91
CA SER A 145 6.62 1.96 4.52
C SER A 145 6.89 2.86 3.30
N LEU A 146 8.04 3.55 3.27
CA LEU A 146 8.47 4.37 2.14
C LEU A 146 8.65 3.52 0.87
N MET A 147 9.31 2.38 0.98
CA MET A 147 9.51 1.49 -0.17
C MET A 147 8.19 0.97 -0.74
N TYR A 148 7.23 0.58 0.12
CA TYR A 148 5.89 0.19 -0.34
C TYR A 148 5.15 1.34 -1.02
N TYR A 149 5.28 2.56 -0.49
CA TYR A 149 4.69 3.74 -1.11
C TYR A 149 5.28 4.03 -2.49
N ILE A 150 6.61 3.92 -2.62
CA ILE A 150 7.31 4.07 -3.90
C ILE A 150 6.87 3.00 -4.90
N ALA A 151 6.83 1.73 -4.50
CA ALA A 151 6.38 0.65 -5.37
C ALA A 151 4.90 0.77 -5.79
N GLU A 152 4.05 1.45 -5.00
CA GLU A 152 2.64 1.62 -5.34
C GLU A 152 2.33 2.91 -6.13
N ARG A 153 3.11 3.97 -5.93
CA ARG A 153 2.81 5.30 -6.47
C ARG A 153 3.87 5.86 -7.41
N GLY A 154 5.10 5.38 -7.28
CA GLY A 154 6.25 5.81 -8.04
C GLY A 154 6.26 5.26 -9.45
N ASN A 155 6.75 6.06 -10.39
CA ASN A 155 7.12 5.57 -11.70
C ASN A 155 8.55 5.02 -11.65
N THR A 156 8.74 3.75 -12.01
CA THR A 156 10.07 3.12 -11.99
C THR A 156 10.24 2.31 -13.27
N SER A 157 11.25 2.64 -14.09
CA SER A 157 11.53 1.90 -15.33
C SER A 157 11.96 0.46 -15.08
N ASP A 158 12.66 0.23 -13.97
CA ASP A 158 13.14 -1.08 -13.54
C ASP A 158 13.15 -1.15 -12.00
N GLU A 159 12.10 -1.76 -11.45
CA GLU A 159 11.91 -1.92 -10.00
C GLU A 159 13.03 -2.76 -9.37
N ALA A 160 13.56 -3.76 -10.07
CA ALA A 160 14.60 -4.64 -9.56
C ALA A 160 15.94 -3.90 -9.45
N GLN A 161 16.33 -3.15 -10.47
CA GLN A 161 17.50 -2.27 -10.40
C GLN A 161 17.35 -1.20 -9.33
N PHE A 162 16.15 -0.61 -9.19
CA PHE A 162 15.91 0.40 -8.15
C PHE A 162 16.18 -0.17 -6.76
N LEU A 163 15.56 -1.31 -6.43
CA LEU A 163 15.76 -1.99 -5.15
C LEU A 163 17.23 -2.40 -4.95
N GLN A 164 17.87 -2.94 -5.98
CA GLN A 164 19.28 -3.32 -5.92
C GLN A 164 20.17 -2.10 -5.65
N HIS A 165 19.94 -0.97 -6.32
CA HIS A 165 20.76 0.21 -6.18
C HIS A 165 20.62 0.85 -4.80
N ILE A 166 19.40 0.91 -4.23
CA ILE A 166 19.23 1.32 -2.84
C ILE A 166 19.91 0.31 -1.89
N ALA A 167 19.79 -0.99 -2.11
CA ALA A 167 20.43 -2.01 -1.26
C ALA A 167 21.96 -1.94 -1.29
N THR A 168 22.55 -1.57 -2.43
CA THR A 168 23.99 -1.37 -2.57
C THR A 168 24.45 -0.08 -1.89
N LYS A 169 23.71 1.01 -2.03
CA LYS A 169 24.13 2.33 -1.52
C LYS A 169 23.74 2.60 -0.07
N ALA A 170 22.66 2.00 0.41
CA ALA A 170 22.14 2.15 1.76
C ALA A 170 22.27 0.79 2.50
N THR A 171 23.52 0.44 2.83
CA THR A 171 23.91 -0.90 3.29
C THR A 171 23.15 -1.35 4.54
N ASP A 172 22.81 -0.42 5.43
CA ASP A 172 22.06 -0.68 6.67
C ASP A 172 20.63 -1.20 6.42
N TYR A 173 20.12 -1.00 5.20
CA TYR A 173 18.77 -1.39 4.78
C TYR A 173 18.77 -2.56 3.79
N ARG A 174 19.92 -3.20 3.54
CA ARG A 174 20.03 -4.28 2.56
C ARG A 174 19.08 -5.44 2.84
N GLU A 175 19.06 -5.92 4.07
CA GLU A 175 18.17 -7.02 4.51
C GLU A 175 16.69 -6.62 4.41
N ASP A 176 16.39 -5.36 4.79
CA ASP A 176 15.04 -4.82 4.69
C ASP A 176 14.57 -4.76 3.23
N ILE A 177 15.44 -4.40 2.29
CA ILE A 177 15.12 -4.44 0.86
C ILE A 177 14.87 -5.86 0.38
N MET A 178 15.75 -6.80 0.72
CA MET A 178 15.56 -8.21 0.32
C MET A 178 14.21 -8.74 0.81
N THR A 179 13.84 -8.40 2.04
CA THR A 179 12.56 -8.77 2.64
C THR A 179 11.35 -8.13 1.92
N ILE A 180 11.51 -6.96 1.30
CA ILE A 180 10.45 -6.26 0.56
C ILE A 180 10.39 -6.72 -0.91
N ALA A 181 11.51 -7.12 -1.50
CA ALA A 181 11.58 -7.52 -2.91
C ALA A 181 10.71 -8.74 -3.21
N GLU A 182 10.82 -9.81 -2.41
CA GLU A 182 10.05 -11.05 -2.59
C GLU A 182 8.52 -10.84 -2.64
N PRO A 183 7.88 -10.15 -1.66
CA PRO A 183 6.44 -9.92 -1.73
C PRO A 183 6.02 -8.96 -2.85
N LEU A 184 6.88 -8.02 -3.26
CA LEU A 184 6.60 -7.14 -4.40
C LEU A 184 6.61 -7.93 -5.72
N GLU A 185 7.60 -8.77 -5.93
CA GLU A 185 7.70 -9.65 -7.10
C GLU A 185 6.50 -10.60 -7.19
N ALA A 186 6.16 -11.28 -6.09
CA ALA A 186 5.01 -12.18 -6.03
C ALA A 186 3.68 -11.44 -6.35
N LYS A 187 3.51 -10.23 -5.83
CA LYS A 187 2.36 -9.37 -6.13
C LYS A 187 2.34 -8.93 -7.59
N GLY A 188 3.50 -8.64 -8.17
CA GLY A 188 3.66 -8.32 -9.59
C GLY A 188 3.22 -9.48 -10.49
N ILE A 189 3.73 -10.69 -10.22
CA ILE A 189 3.35 -11.91 -10.95
C ILE A 189 1.84 -12.16 -10.84
N GLN A 190 1.28 -12.08 -9.63
CA GLN A 190 -0.15 -12.30 -9.42
C GLN A 190 -1.01 -11.30 -10.21
N LYS A 191 -0.63 -10.01 -10.20
CA LYS A 191 -1.29 -8.98 -11.00
C LYS A 191 -1.17 -9.27 -12.49
N GLY A 192 0.02 -9.64 -12.97
CA GLY A 192 0.25 -9.96 -14.37
C GLY A 192 -0.59 -11.14 -14.85
N ILE A 193 -0.70 -12.21 -14.05
CA ILE A 193 -1.59 -13.35 -14.35
C ILE A 193 -3.05 -12.91 -14.39
N GLN A 194 -3.48 -12.09 -13.43
CA GLN A 194 -4.86 -11.60 -13.39
C GLN A 194 -5.18 -10.71 -14.60
N GLN A 195 -4.29 -9.78 -14.94
CA GLN A 195 -4.42 -8.90 -16.10
C GLN A 195 -4.43 -9.73 -17.40
N GLY A 196 -3.49 -10.66 -17.57
CA GLY A 196 -3.44 -11.52 -18.75
C GLY A 196 -4.69 -12.39 -18.91
N ARG A 197 -5.26 -12.89 -17.82
CA ARG A 197 -6.56 -13.60 -17.85
C ARG A 197 -7.71 -12.67 -18.27
N GLN A 198 -7.75 -11.46 -17.72
CA GLN A 198 -8.79 -10.48 -18.04
C GLN A 198 -8.69 -10.01 -19.50
N GLU A 199 -7.49 -9.69 -19.99
CA GLU A 199 -7.22 -9.32 -21.38
C GLU A 199 -7.56 -10.45 -22.35
N SER A 200 -7.21 -11.70 -22.00
CA SER A 200 -7.57 -12.87 -22.80
C SER A 200 -9.09 -13.07 -22.86
N ALA A 201 -9.78 -12.97 -21.72
CA ALA A 201 -11.24 -13.08 -21.67
C ALA A 201 -11.92 -11.99 -22.51
N ARG A 202 -11.44 -10.75 -22.41
CA ARG A 202 -11.91 -9.62 -23.21
C ARG A 202 -11.68 -9.82 -24.72
N SER A 203 -10.49 -10.27 -25.10
CA SER A 203 -10.14 -10.56 -26.49
C SER A 203 -11.03 -11.68 -27.08
N ILE A 204 -11.23 -12.76 -26.33
CA ILE A 204 -12.12 -13.85 -26.72
C ILE A 204 -13.57 -13.35 -26.86
N ALA A 205 -14.06 -12.57 -25.89
CA ALA A 205 -15.42 -12.02 -25.93
C ALA A 205 -15.66 -11.16 -27.17
N LEU A 206 -14.72 -10.27 -27.51
CA LEU A 206 -14.78 -9.46 -28.72
C LEU A 206 -14.86 -10.32 -30.00
N GLN A 207 -14.04 -11.37 -30.09
CA GLN A 207 -14.06 -12.28 -31.24
C GLN A 207 -15.38 -13.07 -31.34
N MET A 208 -15.94 -13.50 -30.21
CA MET A 208 -17.21 -14.24 -30.18
C MET A 208 -18.37 -13.34 -30.61
N LEU A 209 -18.43 -12.11 -30.08
CA LEU A 209 -19.43 -11.11 -30.45
C LEU A 209 -19.33 -10.72 -31.93
N ALA A 210 -18.12 -10.52 -32.45
CA ALA A 210 -17.90 -10.24 -33.87
C ALA A 210 -18.36 -11.37 -34.80
N ARG A 211 -18.39 -12.61 -34.31
CA ARG A 211 -18.94 -13.78 -35.03
C ARG A 211 -20.45 -13.97 -34.82
N GLY A 212 -21.12 -13.04 -34.14
CA GLY A 212 -22.56 -13.08 -33.92
C GLY A 212 -23.00 -14.07 -32.83
N MET A 213 -22.09 -14.49 -31.93
CA MET A 213 -22.52 -15.30 -30.79
C MET A 213 -23.39 -14.51 -29.83
N GLU A 214 -24.41 -15.17 -29.30
CA GLU A 214 -25.32 -14.59 -28.32
C GLU A 214 -24.58 -14.20 -27.03
N ARG A 215 -24.97 -13.05 -26.47
CA ARG A 215 -24.32 -12.46 -25.31
C ARG A 215 -24.29 -13.38 -24.10
N ASP A 216 -25.35 -14.16 -23.85
CA ASP A 216 -25.39 -15.11 -22.75
C ASP A 216 -24.38 -16.25 -22.91
N VAL A 217 -24.15 -16.72 -24.13
CA VAL A 217 -23.11 -17.71 -24.44
C VAL A 217 -21.72 -17.11 -24.19
N VAL A 218 -21.49 -15.87 -24.62
CA VAL A 218 -20.22 -15.16 -24.40
C VAL A 218 -19.91 -15.01 -22.91
N LYS A 219 -20.90 -14.66 -22.09
CA LYS A 219 -20.75 -14.52 -20.63
C LYS A 219 -20.37 -15.85 -19.98
N VAL A 220 -21.06 -16.94 -20.33
CA VAL A 220 -20.77 -18.26 -19.78
C VAL A 220 -19.36 -18.72 -20.16
N CYS A 221 -18.92 -18.47 -21.39
CA CYS A 221 -17.60 -18.91 -21.86
C CYS A 221 -16.44 -18.07 -21.32
N THR A 222 -16.62 -16.76 -21.14
CA THR A 222 -15.53 -15.83 -20.76
C THR A 222 -15.53 -15.44 -19.28
N GLY A 223 -16.65 -15.68 -18.58
CA GLY A 223 -16.84 -15.27 -17.19
C GLY A 223 -17.01 -13.76 -17.00
N LEU A 224 -17.17 -12.99 -18.09
CA LEU A 224 -17.38 -11.55 -18.03
C LEU A 224 -18.82 -11.20 -17.62
N SER A 225 -18.95 -10.11 -16.88
CA SER A 225 -20.25 -9.52 -16.53
C SER A 225 -20.85 -8.71 -17.67
N ASP A 226 -22.14 -8.39 -17.57
CA ASP A 226 -22.81 -7.52 -18.56
C ASP A 226 -22.13 -6.15 -18.65
N TYR A 227 -21.73 -5.58 -17.51
CA TYR A 227 -21.00 -4.32 -17.46
C TYR A 227 -19.67 -4.38 -18.21
N GLU A 228 -18.91 -5.47 -18.04
CA GLU A 228 -17.63 -5.64 -18.74
C GLU A 228 -17.81 -5.84 -20.25
N LEU A 229 -18.89 -6.49 -20.68
CA LEU A 229 -19.22 -6.61 -22.10
C LEU A 229 -19.72 -5.30 -22.72
N ASP A 230 -20.45 -4.48 -21.96
CA ASP A 230 -20.84 -3.12 -22.37
C ASP A 230 -19.61 -2.22 -22.54
N ASP A 231 -18.65 -2.32 -21.62
CA ASP A 231 -17.37 -1.59 -21.69
C ASP A 231 -16.55 -1.95 -22.94
N LEU A 232 -16.68 -3.20 -23.44
CA LEU A 232 -15.99 -3.65 -24.65
C LEU A 232 -16.63 -3.19 -25.96
N THR A 233 -17.90 -2.80 -25.94
CA THR A 233 -18.70 -2.50 -27.14
C THR A 233 -19.09 -1.03 -27.27
N ARG A 234 -18.67 -0.19 -26.32
CA ARG A 234 -18.73 1.28 -26.38
C ARG A 234 -17.66 1.85 -27.30
#